data_AF-A0A959D784-F1
#
_entry.id   AF-A0A959D784-F1
#
_cell.length_a   1.000
_cell.length_b   1.000
_cell.length_c   1.000
_cell.angle_alpha   90.00
_cell.angle_beta   90.00
_cell.angle_gamma   90.00
#
_symmetry.space_group_name_H-M   'P 1'
#
loop_
_entity.id
_entity.type
_entity.pdbx_description
1 polymer ?
#
loop_
_entity_poly.entity_id
_entity_poly.type
_entity_poly.pdbx_seq_one_letter_code
_entity_poly.pdbx_strand_id
1 'polypeptide(L)'
;WAQDEPLTKKEGLGLLHKLKAKLSSKDRKKREKQFEEAERFIKSVKGGIKSPERRSFLDRKTKDVRVDIEVWGGFAFVAITFLILVLLWKMQ
;
A
#
# COMPACT_ATOMS: atom_id res chain seq x y z
N TRP A 1 5.76 6.54 0.78
CA TRP A 1 5.41 7.55 1.78
C TRP A 1 6.19 7.25 3.04
N ALA A 2 6.91 8.23 3.59
CA ALA A 2 7.68 8.06 4.82
C ALA A 2 6.86 8.60 6.00
N GLN A 3 6.84 7.88 7.11
CA GLN A 3 6.19 8.24 8.36
C GLN A 3 6.79 7.41 9.51
N ASP A 4 6.65 7.91 10.73
CA ASP A 4 7.26 7.30 11.91
C ASP A 4 6.47 6.09 12.45
N GLU A 5 5.15 6.11 12.29
CA GLU A 5 4.26 5.05 12.76
C GLU A 5 3.91 4.04 11.67
N PRO A 6 3.68 2.76 12.00
CA PRO A 6 3.28 1.75 11.02
C PRO A 6 1.98 2.12 10.31
N LEU A 7 1.99 2.00 8.99
CA LEU A 7 0.83 2.35 8.16
C LEU A 7 -0.28 1.31 8.33
N THR A 8 -1.52 1.72 8.56
CA THR A 8 -2.66 0.78 8.59
C THR A 8 -3.10 0.39 7.18
N LYS A 9 -3.85 -0.71 7.02
CA LYS A 9 -4.46 -1.05 5.72
C LYS A 9 -5.31 0.09 5.15
N LYS A 10 -6.10 0.75 6.00
CA LYS A 10 -7.02 1.82 5.60
C LYS A 10 -6.24 3.01 5.04
N GLU A 11 -5.17 3.41 5.72
CA GLU A 11 -4.28 4.48 5.24
C GLU A 11 -3.59 4.09 3.94
N GLY A 12 -3.17 2.83 3.80
CA GLY A 12 -2.50 2.34 2.60
C GLY A 12 -3.39 2.44 1.36
N LEU A 13 -4.63 2.00 1.49
CA LEU A 13 -5.65 2.16 0.45
C LEU A 13 -5.94 3.64 0.16
N GLY A 14 -5.99 4.48 1.20
CA GLY A 14 -6.17 5.93 1.06
C GLY A 14 -5.05 6.59 0.27
N LEU A 15 -3.79 6.22 0.52
CA LEU A 15 -2.63 6.72 -0.21
C LEU A 15 -2.62 6.25 -1.66
N LEU A 16 -2.99 4.99 -1.92
CA LEU A 16 -3.13 4.44 -3.26
C LEU A 16 -4.23 5.17 -4.05
N HIS A 17 -5.37 5.46 -3.41
CA HIS A 17 -6.45 6.24 -4.03
C HIS A 17 -6.03 7.69 -4.31
N LYS A 18 -5.34 8.35 -3.38
CA LYS A 18 -4.77 9.69 -3.59
C LYS A 18 -3.77 9.70 -4.75
N LEU A 19 -2.95 8.66 -4.90
CA LEU A 19 -2.04 8.52 -6.04
C LEU A 19 -2.83 8.40 -7.36
N LYS A 20 -3.84 7.53 -7.41
CA LYS A 20 -4.72 7.35 -8.57
C LYS A 20 -5.41 8.66 -8.96
N ALA A 21 -5.85 9.46 -7.99
CA ALA A 21 -6.53 10.73 -8.22
C ALA A 21 -5.64 11.83 -8.83
N LYS A 22 -4.30 11.75 -8.66
CA LYS A 22 -3.35 12.69 -9.27
C LYS A 22 -3.11 12.44 -10.76
N LEU A 23 -3.55 11.31 -11.29
CA LEU A 23 -3.32 10.94 -12.67
C LEU A 23 -4.40 11.53 -13.59
N SER A 24 -4.03 11.79 -14.85
CA SER A 24 -4.98 12.13 -15.91
C SER A 24 -6.01 11.00 -16.08
N SER A 25 -7.20 11.30 -16.61
CA SER A 25 -8.22 10.28 -16.90
C SER A 25 -7.66 9.15 -17.81
N LYS A 26 -6.84 9.53 -18.80
CA LYS A 26 -6.16 8.59 -19.71
C LYS A 26 -5.18 7.69 -18.95
N ASP A 27 -4.33 8.27 -18.10
CA ASP A 27 -3.34 7.51 -17.33
C ASP A 27 -3.96 6.60 -16.27
N ARG A 28 -5.06 7.04 -15.66
CA ARG A 28 -5.86 6.22 -14.75
C ARG A 28 -6.40 4.99 -15.47
N LYS A 29 -7.04 5.18 -16.63
CA LYS A 29 -7.61 4.08 -17.41
C LYS A 29 -6.53 3.10 -17.85
N LYS A 30 -5.37 3.60 -18.28
CA LYS A 30 -4.22 2.76 -18.67
C LYS A 30 -3.69 1.88 -17.53
N ARG A 31 -3.85 2.30 -16.27
CA ARG A 31 -3.33 1.62 -15.07
C ARG A 31 -4.42 0.97 -14.21
N GLU A 32 -5.66 0.91 -14.69
CA GLU A 32 -6.82 0.53 -13.89
C GLU A 32 -6.63 -0.83 -13.22
N LYS A 33 -6.24 -1.84 -14.01
CA LYS A 33 -5.95 -3.19 -13.53
C LYS A 33 -4.79 -3.22 -12.52
N GLN A 34 -3.72 -2.46 -12.75
CA GLN A 34 -2.57 -2.42 -11.83
C GLN A 34 -2.93 -1.79 -10.48
N PHE A 35 -3.79 -0.76 -10.48
CA PHE A 35 -4.35 -0.23 -9.23
C PHE A 35 -5.23 -1.25 -8.52
N GLU A 36 -6.09 -2.00 -9.24
CA GLU A 36 -6.91 -3.05 -8.63
C GLU A 36 -6.07 -4.16 -8.00
N GLU A 37 -5.00 -4.61 -8.67
CA GLU A 37 -4.09 -5.62 -8.14
C GLU A 37 -3.36 -5.12 -6.89
N ALA A 38 -2.90 -3.87 -6.91
CA ALA A 38 -2.28 -3.21 -5.75
C ALA A 38 -3.25 -3.09 -4.56
N GLU A 39 -4.52 -2.74 -4.81
CA GLU A 39 -5.55 -2.70 -3.77
C GLU A 39 -5.82 -4.09 -3.17
N ARG A 40 -5.94 -5.12 -4.02
CA ARG A 40 -6.14 -6.51 -3.58
C ARG A 40 -4.97 -6.98 -2.71
N PHE A 41 -3.74 -6.65 -3.10
CA PHE A 41 -2.56 -6.96 -2.32
C PHE A 41 -2.66 -6.37 -0.90
N ILE A 42 -2.90 -5.05 -0.77
CA ILE A 42 -3.03 -4.40 0.56
C ILE A 42 -4.14 -5.06 1.39
N LYS A 43 -5.29 -5.36 0.77
CA LYS A 43 -6.42 -6.02 1.45
C LYS A 43 -6.05 -7.42 1.97
N SER A 44 -5.27 -8.17 1.19
CA SER A 44 -4.88 -9.56 1.51
C SER A 44 -3.84 -9.71 2.62
N VAL A 45 -3.10 -8.65 2.97
CA VAL A 45 -2.06 -8.69 4.02
C VAL A 45 -2.65 -9.17 5.35
N LYS A 46 -2.02 -10.12 6.04
CA LYS A 46 -2.44 -10.54 7.39
C LYS A 46 -1.33 -10.19 8.39
N GLY A 47 -1.66 -9.51 9.48
CA GLY A 47 -0.68 -9.11 10.50
C GLY A 47 0.25 -7.95 10.11
N GLY A 48 0.20 -7.47 8.88
CA GLY A 48 1.11 -6.44 8.34
C GLY A 48 2.20 -7.04 7.45
N ILE A 49 3.03 -6.18 6.87
CA ILE A 49 4.21 -6.56 6.10
C ILE A 49 5.42 -5.88 6.72
N LYS A 50 6.50 -6.63 6.94
CA LYS A 50 7.79 -6.13 7.41
C LYS A 50 8.64 -5.67 6.23
N SER A 51 9.44 -4.62 6.40
CA SER A 51 10.46 -4.25 5.43
C SER A 51 11.62 -5.26 5.36
N PRO A 52 12.32 -5.39 4.22
CA PRO A 52 11.98 -4.77 2.94
C PRO A 52 10.92 -5.57 2.19
N GLU A 53 9.94 -4.89 1.59
CA GLU A 53 9.01 -5.49 0.62
C GLU A 53 8.94 -4.61 -0.63
N ARG A 54 9.03 -5.23 -1.80
CA ARG A 54 8.87 -4.56 -3.10
C ARG A 54 7.94 -5.38 -3.99
N ARG A 55 6.82 -4.79 -4.37
CA ARG A 55 5.81 -5.41 -5.25
C ARG A 55 5.52 -4.47 -6.41
N SER A 56 5.71 -4.97 -7.62
CA SER A 56 5.41 -4.25 -8.85
C SER A 56 4.24 -4.92 -9.57
N PHE A 57 3.18 -4.14 -9.81
CA PHE A 57 2.00 -4.55 -10.56
C PHE A 57 2.15 -3.96 -11.97
N LEU A 58 2.73 -4.75 -12.88
CA LEU A 58 3.10 -4.35 -14.24
C LEU A 58 2.04 -4.81 -15.25
N ASP A 59 1.74 -4.01 -16.27
CA ASP A 59 1.06 -4.53 -17.47
C ASP A 59 1.98 -5.53 -18.18
N ARG A 60 1.66 -6.82 -18.09
CA ARG A 60 2.50 -7.88 -18.68
C ARG A 60 2.52 -7.89 -20.20
N LYS A 61 1.52 -7.30 -20.86
CA LYS A 61 1.43 -7.26 -22.32
C LYS A 61 2.30 -6.14 -22.88
N THR A 62 2.10 -4.93 -22.40
CA THR A 62 2.77 -3.73 -22.94
C THR A 62 4.04 -3.37 -22.20
N LYS A 63 4.14 -3.75 -20.92
CA LYS A 63 5.26 -3.46 -20.01
C LYS A 63 5.58 -1.97 -19.83
N ASP A 64 4.67 -1.10 -20.26
CA ASP A 64 4.89 0.35 -20.31
C ASP A 64 4.28 1.10 -19.10
N VAL A 65 3.46 0.42 -18.30
CA VAL A 65 2.86 0.97 -17.09
C VAL A 65 2.89 -0.01 -15.94
N ARG A 66 3.10 0.52 -14.74
CA ARG A 66 3.06 -0.22 -13.49
C ARG A 66 2.58 0.64 -12.33
N VAL A 67 2.20 -0.03 -11.25
CA VAL A 67 2.02 0.54 -9.91
C VAL A 67 2.94 -0.21 -8.97
N ASP A 68 3.74 0.49 -8.19
CA ASP A 68 4.68 -0.11 -7.26
C ASP A 68 4.25 0.13 -5.81
N ILE A 69 4.37 -0.89 -4.98
CA ILE A 69 4.27 -0.80 -3.52
C ILE A 69 5.63 -1.19 -2.95
N GLU A 70 6.24 -0.27 -2.21
CA GLU A 70 7.55 -0.46 -1.60
C GLU A 70 7.52 -0.07 -0.14
N VAL A 71 7.97 -0.99 0.72
CA VAL A 71 8.15 -0.80 2.16
C VAL A 71 9.65 -0.87 2.43
N TRP A 72 10.26 0.30 2.66
CA TRP A 72 11.71 0.43 2.81
C TRP A 72 12.20 0.22 4.25
N GLY A 73 11.35 0.50 5.24
CA GLY A 73 11.65 0.39 6.66
C GLY A 73 10.39 0.11 7.49
N GLY A 74 10.57 -0.53 8.65
CA GLY A 74 9.50 -0.77 9.63
C GLY A 74 8.45 -1.79 9.19
N PHE A 75 7.19 -1.49 9.53
CA PHE A 75 6.03 -2.31 9.19
C PHE A 75 4.96 -1.47 8.49
N ALA A 76 4.24 -2.09 7.56
CA ALA A 76 3.13 -1.47 6.84
C ALA A 76 1.89 -2.39 6.79
N PHE A 77 0.75 -1.79 6.50
CA PHE A 77 -0.56 -2.43 6.34
C PHE A 77 -1.01 -3.25 7.57
N VAL A 78 -0.73 -2.75 8.78
CA VAL A 78 -1.19 -3.36 10.04
C VAL A 78 -2.70 -3.16 10.24
N ALA A 79 -3.31 -4.01 11.08
CA ALA A 79 -4.68 -3.80 11.53
C ALA A 79 -4.73 -2.72 12.61
N ILE A 80 -5.82 -1.94 12.66
CA ILE A 80 -6.02 -0.89 13.67
C ILE A 80 -5.94 -1.47 15.08
N THR A 81 -6.52 -2.65 15.29
CA THR A 81 -6.47 -3.35 16.59
C THR A 81 -5.05 -3.67 17.02
N PHE A 82 -4.19 -4.08 16.10
CA PHE A 82 -2.77 -4.34 16.37
C PHE A 82 -2.03 -3.04 16.73
N LEU A 83 -2.33 -1.95 16.03
CA LEU A 83 -1.73 -0.64 16.31
C LEU A 83 -2.11 -0.12 17.71
N ILE A 84 -3.38 -0.26 18.11
CA ILE A 84 -3.83 0.10 19.46
C ILE A 84 -3.11 -0.73 20.52
N LEU A 85 -2.97 -2.05 20.32
CA LEU A 85 -2.25 -2.92 21.26
C LEU A 85 -0.78 -2.52 21.44
N VAL A 86 -0.09 -2.17 20.35
CA VAL A 86 1.31 -1.70 20.41
C VAL A 86 1.41 -0.38 21.17
N LEU A 87 0.47 0.54 20.94
CA LEU A 87 0.44 1.82 21.65
C LEU A 87 0.18 1.62 23.15
N LEU A 88 -0.80 0.77 23.51
CA LEU A 88 -1.09 0.45 24.91
C LEU A 88 0.11 -0.20 25.62
N TRP A 89 0.82 -1.12 24.95
CA TRP A 89 2.03 -1.74 25.51
C TRP A 89 3.16 -0.73 25.74
N LYS A 90 3.35 0.23 24.83
CA LYS A 90 4.34 1.31 25.00
C LYS A 90 4.02 2.28 26.14
N MET A 91 2.78 2.30 26.64
CA MET A 91 2.34 3.18 27.72
C MET A 91 2.42 2.55 29.12
N GLN A 92 2.80 1.27 29.21
CA GLN A 92 3.10 0.57 30.47
C GLN A 92 4.58 0.67 30.79
#